data_AF-A0A832UQ78-F1
#
_entry.id   AF-A0A832UQ78-F1
#
_cell.length_a   1.000
_cell.length_b   1.000
_cell.length_c   1.000
_cell.angle_alpha   90.00
_cell.angle_beta   90.00
_cell.angle_gamma   90.00
#
_symmetry.space_group_name_H-M   'P 1'
#
loop_
_entity.id
_entity.type
_entity.pdbx_description
1 polymer ?
#
loop_
_entity_poly.entity_id
_entity_poly.type
_entity_poly.pdbx_seq_one_letter_code
_entity_poly.pdbx_strand_id
1 'polypeptide(L)'
;MFNFKDMMIGKKIGLGYGVITFILMGVVLVTIQQVKTMETITKRVVELRTPTAYASLMMLNGINHSLASLRGWIILGDPKFQTERALAWAEQIDPSLKQMHELASDWTDQENKTRLKAIEKEIDALKMSQQKIEDIARTPENYPAQKILFDQAEPLGKNIVAIVSKMIKLEMKNKMAIQNKRLIGVLANIETTISLSLERADEFLLSGKQEFKNESQENWKKNVEYMKTLQGNKKNLSGEQLRNFEKLQGGLNQLGPLMEDIIRIRSGEEWNWANHWVQTQAAPVAFRIKELLNDMNVIQEQLLENDIDEISNRTHFLIVLLVALFFAAALIIGVLGVSITRSISEPILNVSKLADELVHGNSRKKRLPIQSTNELGTLSHSFNELLDRLQEDKPNLKD
;
A
#
# COMPACT_ATOMS: atom_id res chain seq x y z
N MET A 1 -40.62 -52.36 17.23
CA MET A 1 -41.12 -51.05 17.71
C MET A 1 -41.08 -51.09 19.24
N PHE A 2 -40.10 -50.43 19.87
CA PHE A 2 -39.92 -50.50 21.33
C PHE A 2 -41.08 -49.79 22.03
N ASN A 3 -41.91 -50.52 22.79
CA ASN A 3 -42.98 -49.91 23.56
C ASN A 3 -42.38 -49.22 24.79
N PHE A 4 -42.24 -47.90 24.74
CA PHE A 4 -41.68 -47.10 25.85
C PHE A 4 -42.40 -47.40 27.18
N LYS A 5 -43.69 -47.75 27.13
CA LYS A 5 -44.50 -48.07 28.31
C LYS A 5 -43.97 -49.27 29.11
N ASP A 6 -43.47 -50.29 28.43
CA ASP A 6 -43.03 -51.57 28.99
C ASP A 6 -41.55 -51.61 29.39
N MET A 7 -40.80 -50.54 29.12
CA MET A 7 -39.41 -50.44 29.57
C MET A 7 -39.32 -50.32 31.10
N MET A 8 -38.25 -50.90 31.65
CA MET A 8 -37.85 -50.74 33.04
C MET A 8 -37.62 -49.26 33.40
N ILE A 9 -37.98 -48.85 34.62
CA ILE A 9 -37.87 -47.45 35.09
C ILE A 9 -36.45 -46.90 34.87
N GLY A 10 -35.43 -47.64 35.29
CA GLY A 10 -34.03 -47.23 35.12
C GLY A 10 -33.63 -47.03 33.65
N LYS A 11 -34.13 -47.87 32.74
CA LYS A 11 -33.89 -47.74 31.29
C LYS A 11 -34.60 -46.53 30.70
N LYS A 12 -35.80 -46.17 31.18
CA LYS A 12 -36.54 -44.97 30.74
C LYS A 12 -35.82 -43.68 31.11
N ILE A 13 -35.41 -43.58 32.38
CA ILE A 13 -34.68 -42.41 32.90
C ILE A 13 -33.32 -42.31 32.22
N GLY A 14 -32.58 -43.42 32.13
CA GLY A 14 -31.29 -43.49 31.43
C GLY A 14 -31.38 -43.10 29.95
N LEU A 15 -32.44 -43.50 29.24
CA LEU A 15 -32.68 -43.08 27.86
C LEU A 15 -32.96 -41.58 27.77
N GLY A 16 -33.77 -41.02 28.68
CA GLY A 16 -34.05 -39.58 28.72
C GLY A 16 -32.80 -38.73 28.91
N TYR A 17 -31.99 -39.05 29.93
CA TYR A 17 -30.71 -38.38 30.15
C TYR A 17 -29.72 -38.63 28.99
N GLY A 18 -29.66 -39.85 28.46
CA GLY A 18 -28.82 -40.19 27.32
C GLY A 18 -29.12 -39.34 26.09
N VAL A 19 -30.40 -39.20 25.72
CA VAL A 19 -30.83 -38.37 24.59
C VAL A 19 -30.43 -36.90 24.79
N ILE A 20 -30.63 -36.34 25.99
CA ILE A 20 -30.23 -34.96 26.29
C ILE A 20 -28.72 -34.79 26.15
N THR A 21 -27.93 -35.72 26.69
CA THR A 21 -26.47 -35.69 26.59
C THR A 21 -26.00 -35.78 25.14
N PHE A 22 -26.58 -36.68 24.33
CA PHE A 22 -26.22 -36.80 22.91
C PHE A 22 -26.58 -35.56 22.09
N ILE A 23 -27.74 -34.96 22.34
CA ILE A 23 -28.14 -33.70 21.69
C ILE A 23 -27.15 -32.60 22.05
N LEU A 24 -26.85 -32.43 23.33
CA LEU A 24 -25.90 -31.41 23.80
C LEU A 24 -24.51 -31.63 23.21
N MET A 25 -24.02 -32.88 23.17
CA MET A 25 -22.73 -33.22 22.56
C MET A 25 -22.71 -32.89 21.06
N GLY A 26 -23.78 -33.21 20.34
CA GLY A 26 -23.90 -32.88 18.91
C GLY A 26 -23.91 -31.37 18.65
N VAL A 27 -24.67 -30.60 19.42
CA VAL A 27 -24.70 -29.12 19.33
C VAL A 27 -23.30 -28.57 19.55
N VAL A 28 -22.63 -28.96 20.65
CA VAL A 28 -21.29 -28.49 20.98
C VAL A 28 -20.28 -28.83 19.89
N LEU A 29 -20.29 -30.06 19.35
CA LEU A 29 -19.40 -30.48 18.26
C LEU A 29 -19.58 -29.61 17.01
N VAL A 30 -20.82 -29.38 16.58
CA VAL A 30 -21.13 -28.55 15.42
C VAL A 30 -20.72 -27.10 15.64
N THR A 31 -20.97 -26.55 16.83
CA THR A 31 -20.53 -25.20 17.19
C THR A 31 -19.01 -25.08 17.12
N ILE A 32 -18.27 -26.03 17.70
CA ILE A 32 -16.80 -26.03 17.67
C ILE A 32 -16.29 -26.07 16.23
N GLN A 33 -16.88 -26.90 15.36
CA GLN A 33 -16.47 -26.99 13.96
C GLN A 33 -16.70 -25.69 13.19
N GLN A 34 -17.85 -25.05 13.38
CA GLN A 34 -18.16 -23.77 12.74
C GLN A 34 -17.27 -22.64 13.25
N VAL A 35 -17.04 -22.58 14.56
CA VAL A 35 -16.16 -21.59 15.18
C VAL A 35 -14.72 -21.75 14.69
N LYS A 36 -14.19 -22.97 14.58
CA LYS A 36 -12.84 -23.22 14.02
C LYS A 36 -12.71 -22.78 12.57
N THR A 37 -13.77 -22.96 11.77
CA THR A 37 -13.78 -22.51 10.38
C THR A 37 -13.73 -20.99 10.31
N MET A 38 -14.57 -20.30 11.11
CA MET A 38 -14.54 -18.84 11.22
C MET A 38 -13.17 -18.34 11.71
N GLU A 39 -12.58 -18.99 12.72
CA GLU A 39 -11.25 -18.65 13.24
C GLU A 39 -10.18 -18.69 12.13
N THR A 40 -10.25 -19.68 11.23
CA THR A 40 -9.31 -19.79 10.10
C THR A 40 -9.44 -18.61 9.14
N ILE A 41 -10.68 -18.19 8.83
CA ILE A 41 -10.93 -17.04 7.95
C ILE A 41 -10.50 -15.74 8.66
N THR A 42 -10.82 -15.59 9.95
CA THR A 42 -10.40 -14.43 10.75
C THR A 42 -8.87 -14.32 10.83
N LYS A 43 -8.15 -15.43 11.03
CA LYS A 43 -6.68 -15.44 10.98
C LYS A 43 -6.19 -15.00 9.61
N ARG A 44 -6.76 -15.49 8.51
CA ARG A 44 -6.41 -15.01 7.17
C ARG A 44 -6.63 -13.50 7.02
N VAL A 45 -7.72 -12.94 7.55
CA VAL A 45 -7.95 -11.48 7.52
C VAL A 45 -6.90 -10.71 8.31
N VAL A 46 -6.60 -11.13 9.55
CA VAL A 46 -5.75 -10.38 10.49
C VAL A 46 -4.26 -10.60 10.23
N GLU A 47 -3.86 -11.81 9.89
CA GLU A 47 -2.46 -12.22 9.77
C GLU A 47 -1.97 -12.18 8.31
N LEU A 48 -2.87 -12.17 7.31
CA LEU A 48 -2.48 -12.17 5.89
C LEU A 48 -3.02 -10.97 5.10
N ARG A 49 -4.34 -10.77 5.04
CA ARG A 49 -4.97 -9.72 4.21
C ARG A 49 -4.59 -8.32 4.66
N THR A 50 -4.83 -8.01 5.92
CA THR A 50 -4.60 -6.68 6.50
C THR A 50 -3.13 -6.28 6.46
N PRO A 51 -2.17 -7.14 6.86
CA PRO A 51 -0.74 -6.81 6.79
C PRO A 51 -0.25 -6.64 5.34
N THR A 52 -0.78 -7.42 4.39
CA THR A 52 -0.44 -7.27 2.97
C THR A 52 -0.90 -5.91 2.42
N ALA A 53 -2.14 -5.52 2.70
CA ALA A 53 -2.67 -4.21 2.28
C ALA A 53 -1.91 -3.05 2.96
N TYR A 54 -1.62 -3.18 4.26
CA TYR A 54 -0.82 -2.20 5.01
C TYR A 54 0.58 -2.03 4.42
N ALA A 55 1.29 -3.13 4.14
CA ALA A 55 2.60 -3.07 3.49
C ALA A 55 2.54 -2.38 2.11
N SER A 56 1.47 -2.63 1.33
CA SER A 56 1.27 -1.97 0.03
C SER A 56 1.14 -0.46 0.16
N LEU A 57 0.29 -0.02 1.09
CA LEU A 57 0.07 1.40 1.37
C LEU A 57 1.34 2.07 1.95
N MET A 58 2.04 1.40 2.86
CA MET A 58 3.29 1.91 3.44
C MET A 58 4.39 2.05 2.40
N MET A 59 4.55 1.07 1.51
CA MET A 59 5.48 1.15 0.39
C MET A 59 5.14 2.31 -0.56
N LEU A 60 3.86 2.46 -0.92
CA LEU A 60 3.39 3.56 -1.76
C LEU A 60 3.69 4.93 -1.11
N ASN A 61 3.44 5.06 0.19
CA ASN A 61 3.80 6.25 0.96
C ASN A 61 5.31 6.49 0.96
N GLY A 62 6.12 5.45 1.16
CA GLY A 62 7.59 5.53 1.10
C GLY A 62 8.11 5.96 -0.27
N ILE A 63 7.52 5.48 -1.36
CA ILE A 63 7.87 5.90 -2.73
C ILE A 63 7.56 7.39 -2.92
N ASN A 64 6.36 7.84 -2.51
CA ASN A 64 6.00 9.26 -2.60
C ASN A 64 6.92 10.13 -1.73
N HIS A 65 7.22 9.68 -0.51
CA HIS A 65 8.11 10.36 0.42
C HIS A 65 9.53 10.47 -0.16
N SER A 66 10.12 9.38 -0.64
CA SER A 66 11.46 9.38 -1.24
C SER A 66 11.56 10.30 -2.46
N LEU A 67 10.52 10.34 -3.32
CA LEU A 67 10.46 11.27 -4.45
C LEU A 67 10.31 12.73 -4.03
N ALA A 68 9.47 13.01 -3.04
CA ALA A 68 9.31 14.35 -2.49
C ALA A 68 10.63 14.85 -1.89
N SER A 69 11.31 14.00 -1.13
CA SER A 69 12.60 14.29 -0.54
C SER A 69 13.68 14.50 -1.61
N LEU A 70 13.74 13.66 -2.64
CA LEU A 70 14.66 13.87 -3.76
C LEU A 70 14.43 15.22 -4.47
N ARG A 71 13.18 15.60 -4.73
CA ARG A 71 12.86 16.93 -5.29
C ARG A 71 13.27 18.06 -4.35
N GLY A 72 13.05 17.89 -3.05
CA GLY A 72 13.50 18.83 -2.03
C GLY A 72 15.02 19.05 -2.07
N TRP A 73 15.80 17.96 -2.20
CA TRP A 73 17.25 18.04 -2.39
C TRP A 73 17.64 18.79 -3.67
N ILE A 74 17.01 18.47 -4.80
CA ILE A 74 17.30 19.13 -6.09
C ILE A 74 17.09 20.65 -5.99
N ILE A 75 15.97 21.07 -5.40
CA ILE A 75 15.56 22.47 -5.34
C ILE A 75 16.38 23.24 -4.28
N LEU A 76 16.42 22.73 -3.05
CA LEU A 76 16.94 23.46 -1.89
C LEU A 76 18.40 23.12 -1.61
N GLY A 77 18.82 21.88 -1.86
CA GLY A 77 20.14 21.35 -1.48
C GLY A 77 20.41 21.33 0.01
N ASP A 78 19.36 21.24 0.81
CA ASP A 78 19.47 20.98 2.24
C ASP A 78 19.71 19.47 2.44
N PRO A 79 20.83 19.05 3.08
CA PRO A 79 21.14 17.65 3.36
C PRO A 79 20.04 16.92 4.14
N LYS A 80 19.16 17.64 4.86
CA LYS A 80 17.99 17.05 5.51
C LYS A 80 17.16 16.20 4.52
N PHE A 81 17.01 16.64 3.28
CA PHE A 81 16.24 15.89 2.29
C PHE A 81 16.90 14.57 1.86
N GLN A 82 18.23 14.47 1.90
CA GLN A 82 18.91 13.20 1.69
C GLN A 82 18.63 12.24 2.85
N THR A 83 18.66 12.77 4.09
CA THR A 83 18.28 12.00 5.29
C THR A 83 16.84 11.53 5.23
N GLU A 84 15.87 12.41 4.92
CA GLU A 84 14.45 12.04 4.78
C GLU A 84 14.24 11.01 3.66
N ARG A 85 14.96 11.12 2.54
CA ARG A 85 14.92 10.09 1.50
C ARG A 85 15.44 8.75 2.02
N ALA A 86 16.56 8.74 2.73
CA ALA A 86 17.11 7.53 3.32
C ALA A 86 16.15 6.91 4.36
N LEU A 87 15.47 7.74 5.16
CA LEU A 87 14.42 7.29 6.10
C LEU A 87 13.23 6.67 5.36
N ALA A 88 12.76 7.27 4.27
CA ALA A 88 11.70 6.68 3.45
C ALA A 88 12.05 5.26 2.97
N TRP A 89 13.32 5.04 2.58
CA TRP A 89 13.81 3.71 2.23
C TRP A 89 13.87 2.77 3.43
N ALA A 90 14.54 3.19 4.51
CA ALA A 90 14.82 2.35 5.67
C ALA A 90 13.58 1.99 6.50
N GLU A 91 12.59 2.89 6.57
CA GLU A 91 11.43 2.74 7.46
C GLU A 91 10.14 2.38 6.72
N GLN A 92 10.04 2.66 5.42
CA GLN A 92 8.78 2.49 4.68
C GLN A 92 8.92 1.53 3.50
N ILE A 93 9.90 1.70 2.61
CA ILE A 93 10.02 0.89 1.38
C ILE A 93 10.60 -0.49 1.68
N ASP A 94 11.83 -0.56 2.23
CA ASP A 94 12.54 -1.82 2.46
C ASP A 94 11.78 -2.74 3.45
N PRO A 95 11.23 -2.25 4.58
CA PRO A 95 10.45 -3.08 5.49
C PRO A 95 9.15 -3.59 4.86
N SER A 96 8.46 -2.77 4.06
CA SER A 96 7.23 -3.18 3.39
C SER A 96 7.51 -4.27 2.35
N LEU A 97 8.60 -4.14 1.58
CA LEU A 97 9.01 -5.16 0.62
C LEU A 97 9.31 -6.48 1.34
N LYS A 98 10.09 -6.41 2.43
CA LYS A 98 10.38 -7.58 3.26
C LYS A 98 9.11 -8.24 3.80
N GLN A 99 8.19 -7.45 4.35
CA GLN A 99 6.91 -7.96 4.87
C GLN A 99 6.08 -8.62 3.76
N MET A 100 6.03 -8.04 2.56
CA MET A 100 5.35 -8.68 1.42
C MET A 100 6.00 -10.00 1.04
N HIS A 101 7.33 -10.10 1.03
CA HIS A 101 8.01 -11.37 0.76
C HIS A 101 7.69 -12.45 1.81
N GLU A 102 7.66 -12.08 3.09
CA GLU A 102 7.30 -13.00 4.18
C GLU A 102 5.85 -13.52 4.04
N LEU A 103 4.92 -12.67 3.59
CA LEU A 103 3.51 -13.02 3.40
C LEU A 103 3.21 -13.70 2.05
N ALA A 104 4.09 -13.54 1.05
CA ALA A 104 3.83 -13.97 -0.33
C ALA A 104 3.69 -15.48 -0.50
N SER A 105 4.27 -16.30 0.39
CA SER A 105 4.07 -17.76 0.37
C SER A 105 2.60 -18.13 0.52
N ASP A 106 1.90 -17.44 1.42
CA ASP A 106 0.53 -17.74 1.83
C ASP A 106 -0.53 -17.00 1.01
N TRP A 107 -0.12 -16.13 0.07
CA TRP A 107 -1.05 -15.48 -0.85
C TRP A 107 -1.79 -16.50 -1.71
N THR A 108 -3.11 -16.36 -1.72
CA THR A 108 -4.04 -17.16 -2.52
C THR A 108 -4.02 -16.78 -4.00
N ASP A 109 -3.64 -15.55 -4.33
CA ASP A 109 -3.59 -15.05 -5.70
C ASP A 109 -2.16 -15.17 -6.28
N GLN A 110 -2.05 -15.91 -7.38
CA GLN A 110 -0.77 -16.14 -8.07
C GLN A 110 -0.32 -14.90 -8.86
N GLU A 111 -1.25 -14.05 -9.28
CA GLU A 111 -0.93 -12.84 -10.02
C GLU A 111 -0.23 -11.82 -9.11
N ASN A 112 -0.69 -11.65 -7.87
CA ASN A 112 0.00 -10.85 -6.85
C ASN A 112 1.44 -11.30 -6.58
N LYS A 113 1.73 -12.61 -6.61
CA LYS A 113 3.12 -13.10 -6.50
C LYS A 113 3.98 -12.67 -7.69
N THR A 114 3.37 -12.57 -8.87
CA THR A 114 4.05 -12.08 -10.09
C THR A 114 4.25 -10.56 -10.02
N ARG A 115 3.23 -9.81 -9.57
CA ARG A 115 3.32 -8.37 -9.32
C ARG A 115 4.43 -8.02 -8.33
N LEU A 116 4.56 -8.77 -7.23
CA LEU A 116 5.62 -8.55 -6.24
C LEU A 116 7.03 -8.64 -6.86
N LYS A 117 7.27 -9.63 -7.72
CA LYS A 117 8.55 -9.75 -8.44
C LYS A 117 8.81 -8.59 -9.40
N ALA A 118 7.76 -8.09 -10.06
CA ALA A 118 7.86 -6.92 -10.91
C ALA A 118 8.17 -5.65 -10.08
N ILE A 119 7.50 -5.49 -8.93
CA ILE A 119 7.74 -4.43 -7.97
C ILE A 119 9.19 -4.46 -7.48
N GLU A 120 9.71 -5.62 -7.06
CA GLU A 120 11.10 -5.80 -6.60
C GLU A 120 12.11 -5.27 -7.63
N LYS A 121 11.95 -5.68 -8.90
CA LYS A 121 12.81 -5.21 -10.00
C LYS A 121 12.73 -3.68 -10.19
N GLU A 122 11.53 -3.11 -10.15
CA GLU A 122 11.33 -1.67 -10.33
C GLU A 122 11.83 -0.87 -9.12
N ILE A 123 11.74 -1.41 -7.91
CA ILE A 123 12.29 -0.81 -6.68
C ILE A 123 13.81 -0.67 -6.79
N ASP A 124 14.52 -1.71 -7.24
CA ASP A 124 15.97 -1.62 -7.45
C ASP A 124 16.32 -0.54 -8.48
N ALA A 125 15.58 -0.50 -9.59
CA ALA A 125 15.73 0.53 -10.61
C ALA A 125 15.48 1.93 -10.06
N LEU A 126 14.47 2.09 -9.19
CA LEU A 126 14.15 3.35 -8.54
C LEU A 126 15.29 3.78 -7.62
N LYS A 127 15.81 2.87 -6.78
CA LYS A 127 16.90 3.16 -5.83
C LYS A 127 18.14 3.66 -6.56
N MET A 128 18.55 2.96 -7.62
CA MET A 128 19.68 3.36 -8.46
C MET A 128 19.46 4.71 -9.14
N SER A 129 18.26 4.93 -9.70
CA SER A 129 17.92 6.18 -10.38
C SER A 129 17.93 7.36 -9.41
N GLN A 130 17.33 7.19 -8.23
CA GLN A 130 17.31 8.23 -7.20
C GLN A 130 18.72 8.58 -6.71
N GLN A 131 19.58 7.58 -6.48
CA GLN A 131 20.95 7.83 -6.06
C GLN A 131 21.73 8.61 -7.11
N LYS A 132 21.67 8.19 -8.38
CA LYS A 132 22.32 8.88 -9.50
C LYS A 132 21.87 10.34 -9.62
N ILE A 133 20.58 10.61 -9.41
CA ILE A 133 20.02 11.97 -9.43
C ILE A 133 20.52 12.78 -8.24
N GLU A 134 20.52 12.20 -7.04
CA GLU A 134 21.00 12.87 -5.82
C GLU A 134 22.47 13.26 -5.96
N ASP A 135 23.30 12.36 -6.48
CA ASP A 135 24.74 12.54 -6.67
C ASP A 135 25.05 13.69 -7.63
N ILE A 136 24.31 13.81 -8.74
CA ILE A 136 24.56 14.88 -9.72
C ILE A 136 23.94 16.22 -9.29
N ALA A 137 22.82 16.23 -8.56
CA ALA A 137 21.95 17.40 -8.44
C ALA A 137 22.63 18.71 -7.98
N ARG A 138 23.68 18.60 -7.16
CA ARG A 138 24.42 19.75 -6.61
C ARG A 138 25.84 19.87 -7.15
N THR A 139 26.11 19.27 -8.30
CA THR A 139 27.41 19.33 -9.00
C THR A 139 27.33 20.27 -10.21
N PRO A 140 28.45 20.86 -10.66
CA PRO A 140 28.50 21.63 -11.90
C PRO A 140 28.04 20.83 -13.13
N GLU A 141 28.24 19.51 -13.12
CA GLU A 141 27.81 18.59 -14.16
C GLU A 141 26.28 18.62 -14.36
N ASN A 142 25.50 19.01 -13.36
CA ASN A 142 24.06 19.15 -13.46
C ASN A 142 23.60 20.26 -14.41
N TYR A 143 24.45 21.27 -14.63
CA TYR A 143 24.14 22.46 -15.43
C TYR A 143 25.15 22.61 -16.59
N PRO A 144 25.04 21.80 -17.67
CA PRO A 144 26.10 21.72 -18.67
C PRO A 144 26.37 23.05 -19.37
N ALA A 145 25.33 23.83 -19.66
CA ALA A 145 25.48 25.16 -20.27
C ALA A 145 26.21 26.15 -19.35
N GLN A 146 25.92 26.11 -18.05
CA GLN A 146 26.58 26.96 -17.06
C GLN A 146 28.05 26.58 -16.89
N LYS A 147 28.36 25.28 -16.91
CA LYS A 147 29.73 24.77 -16.92
C LYS A 147 30.49 25.27 -18.16
N ILE A 148 29.91 25.17 -19.36
CA ILE A 148 30.53 25.69 -20.60
C ILE A 148 30.77 27.20 -20.50
N LEU A 149 29.79 27.95 -19.99
CA LEU A 149 29.90 29.41 -19.82
C LEU A 149 31.09 29.77 -18.93
N PHE A 150 31.15 29.24 -17.70
CA PHE A 150 32.17 29.62 -16.72
C PHE A 150 33.55 29.03 -17.02
N ASP A 151 33.64 27.77 -17.44
CA ASP A 151 34.92 27.09 -17.64
C ASP A 151 35.59 27.48 -18.96
N GLN A 152 34.81 27.86 -19.98
CA GLN A 152 35.32 28.06 -21.34
C GLN A 152 34.99 29.43 -21.92
N ALA A 153 33.70 29.80 -22.01
CA ALA A 153 33.28 30.99 -22.75
C ALA A 153 33.70 32.29 -22.05
N GLU A 154 33.60 32.37 -20.72
CA GLU A 154 34.01 33.54 -19.95
C GLU A 154 35.53 33.81 -20.01
N PRO A 155 36.41 32.82 -19.74
CA PRO A 155 37.86 33.01 -19.89
C PRO A 155 38.24 33.45 -21.30
N LEU A 156 37.59 32.87 -22.31
CA LEU A 156 37.81 33.23 -23.71
C LEU A 156 37.34 34.66 -24.00
N GLY A 157 36.17 35.06 -23.49
CA GLY A 157 35.65 36.42 -23.58
C GLY A 157 36.60 37.45 -22.94
N LYS A 158 37.10 37.17 -21.73
CA LYS A 158 38.09 38.01 -21.03
C LYS A 158 39.36 38.19 -21.86
N ASN A 159 39.86 37.11 -22.47
CA ASN A 159 41.02 37.16 -23.36
C ASN A 159 40.75 38.01 -24.61
N ILE A 160 39.58 37.87 -25.23
CA ILE A 160 39.19 38.66 -26.39
C ILE A 160 39.12 40.16 -26.04
N VAL A 161 38.46 40.52 -24.94
CA VAL A 161 38.37 41.91 -24.46
C VAL A 161 39.77 42.51 -24.25
N ALA A 162 40.70 41.76 -23.63
CA ALA A 162 42.08 42.20 -23.44
C ALA A 162 42.81 42.47 -24.77
N ILE A 163 42.60 41.63 -25.79
CA ILE A 163 43.16 41.81 -27.13
C ILE A 163 42.58 43.07 -27.79
N VAL A 164 41.27 43.27 -27.73
CA VAL A 164 40.59 44.44 -28.31
C VAL A 164 41.07 45.72 -27.63
N SER A 165 41.11 45.74 -26.30
CA SER A 165 41.67 46.85 -25.52
C SER A 165 43.12 47.17 -25.89
N LYS A 166 43.95 46.16 -26.18
CA LYS A 166 45.32 46.38 -26.70
C LYS A 166 45.30 47.03 -28.07
N MET A 167 44.43 46.59 -28.98
CA MET A 167 44.29 47.19 -30.31
C MET A 167 43.82 48.65 -30.24
N ILE A 168 42.88 48.98 -29.35
CA ILE A 168 42.41 50.35 -29.10
C ILE A 168 43.58 51.23 -28.64
N LYS A 169 44.38 50.78 -27.65
CA LYS A 169 45.55 51.52 -27.16
C LYS A 169 46.60 51.78 -28.24
N LEU A 170 46.82 50.82 -29.14
CA LEU A 170 47.72 51.00 -30.29
C LEU A 170 47.18 52.06 -31.26
N GLU A 171 45.87 52.04 -31.52
CA GLU A 171 45.23 53.00 -32.42
C GLU A 171 45.25 54.43 -31.86
N MET A 172 45.05 54.60 -30.55
CA MET A 172 45.13 55.90 -29.88
C MET A 172 46.52 56.54 -29.95
N LYS A 173 47.59 55.74 -30.08
CA LYS A 173 48.97 56.25 -30.21
C LYS A 173 49.33 56.70 -31.62
N ASN A 174 48.52 56.34 -32.62
CA ASN A 174 48.78 56.65 -34.02
C ASN A 174 48.34 58.10 -34.34
N LYS A 175 49.09 58.84 -35.16
CA LYS A 175 48.94 60.31 -35.35
C LYS A 175 47.85 60.75 -36.35
N MET A 176 47.14 59.81 -37.00
CA MET A 176 46.13 60.13 -38.03
C MET A 176 44.73 60.44 -37.47
N ALA A 177 44.36 61.71 -37.33
CA ALA A 177 43.25 62.14 -36.47
C ALA A 177 41.81 61.65 -36.81
N ILE A 178 41.48 61.29 -38.06
CA ILE A 178 40.09 60.97 -38.46
C ILE A 178 39.86 59.47 -38.68
N GLN A 179 40.73 58.77 -39.40
CA GLN A 179 40.60 57.31 -39.61
C GLN A 179 40.71 56.54 -38.28
N ASN A 180 41.52 57.03 -37.35
CA ASN A 180 41.71 56.40 -36.04
C ASN A 180 40.43 56.42 -35.20
N LYS A 181 39.60 57.47 -35.30
CA LYS A 181 38.34 57.55 -34.54
C LYS A 181 37.33 56.50 -34.98
N ARG A 182 37.23 56.23 -36.29
CA ARG A 182 36.29 55.20 -36.81
C ARG A 182 36.72 53.80 -36.41
N LEU A 183 38.03 53.50 -36.49
CA LEU A 183 38.56 52.18 -36.11
C LEU A 183 38.42 51.92 -34.61
N ILE A 184 38.70 52.93 -33.76
CA ILE A 184 38.43 52.86 -32.31
C ILE A 184 36.96 52.54 -32.05
N GLY A 185 36.03 53.19 -32.75
CA GLY A 185 34.59 52.90 -32.61
C GLY A 185 34.22 51.46 -32.97
N VAL A 186 34.80 50.91 -34.06
CA VAL A 186 34.58 49.50 -34.44
C VAL A 186 35.11 48.55 -33.37
N LEU A 187 36.33 48.79 -32.87
CA LEU A 187 36.93 47.96 -31.81
C LEU A 187 36.10 48.03 -30.51
N ALA A 188 35.69 49.23 -30.08
CA ALA A 188 34.86 49.41 -28.89
C ALA A 188 33.48 48.72 -29.03
N ASN A 189 32.89 48.73 -30.23
CA ASN A 189 31.66 48.00 -30.49
C ASN A 189 31.85 46.48 -30.44
N ILE A 190 32.99 45.95 -30.91
CA ILE A 190 33.34 44.53 -30.77
C ILE A 190 33.43 44.16 -29.28
N GLU A 191 34.15 44.94 -28.49
CA GLU A 191 34.28 44.71 -27.04
C GLU A 191 32.92 44.72 -26.33
N THR A 192 32.12 45.76 -26.59
CA THR A 192 30.78 45.93 -26.00
C THR A 192 29.86 44.76 -26.37
N THR A 193 29.78 44.40 -27.64
CA THR A 193 28.86 43.35 -28.10
C THR A 193 29.23 41.95 -27.60
N ILE A 194 30.52 41.64 -27.39
CA ILE A 194 30.93 40.37 -26.76
C ILE A 194 30.52 40.34 -25.29
N SER A 195 30.79 41.43 -24.58
CA SER A 195 30.47 41.55 -23.16
C SER A 195 28.97 41.41 -22.93
N LEU A 196 28.16 42.13 -23.71
CA LEU A 196 26.70 42.02 -23.67
C LEU A 196 26.20 40.64 -24.12
N SER A 197 26.83 40.01 -25.12
CA SER A 197 26.41 38.68 -25.55
C SER A 197 26.59 37.63 -24.45
N LEU A 198 27.72 37.67 -23.74
CA LEU A 198 28.00 36.80 -22.58
C LEU A 198 27.10 37.11 -21.39
N GLU A 199 26.93 38.39 -21.03
CA GLU A 199 26.07 38.83 -19.94
C GLU A 199 24.62 38.38 -20.16
N ARG A 200 24.07 38.60 -21.36
CA ARG A 200 22.71 38.18 -21.70
C ARG A 200 22.57 36.66 -21.77
N ALA A 201 23.63 35.93 -22.16
CA ALA A 201 23.61 34.47 -22.09
C ALA A 201 23.51 33.99 -20.64
N ASP A 202 24.29 34.58 -19.72
CA ASP A 202 24.23 34.27 -18.30
C ASP A 202 22.84 34.55 -17.70
N GLU A 203 22.26 35.73 -17.98
CA GLU A 203 20.91 36.07 -17.55
C GLU A 203 19.85 35.10 -18.11
N PHE A 204 20.03 34.60 -19.33
CA PHE A 204 19.20 33.54 -19.90
C PHE A 204 19.38 32.20 -19.17
N LEU A 205 20.61 31.82 -18.80
CA LEU A 205 20.86 30.62 -18.01
C LEU A 205 20.11 30.68 -16.68
N LEU A 206 20.24 31.81 -15.97
CA LEU A 206 19.63 32.02 -14.66
C LEU A 206 18.10 32.07 -14.71
N SER A 207 17.53 32.82 -15.66
CA SER A 207 16.09 33.11 -15.65
C SER A 207 15.25 32.29 -16.63
N GLY A 208 15.87 31.72 -17.67
CA GLY A 208 15.18 31.08 -18.78
C GLY A 208 14.36 32.04 -19.67
N LYS A 209 14.46 33.36 -19.48
CA LYS A 209 13.67 34.35 -20.25
C LYS A 209 14.16 34.47 -21.69
N GLN A 210 13.23 34.31 -22.63
CA GLN A 210 13.52 34.35 -24.07
C GLN A 210 14.09 35.71 -24.53
N GLU A 211 13.76 36.80 -23.82
CA GLU A 211 14.33 38.14 -24.04
C GLU A 211 15.86 38.12 -24.00
N PHE A 212 16.47 37.61 -22.93
CA PHE A 212 17.91 37.55 -22.77
C PHE A 212 18.59 36.64 -23.80
N LYS A 213 17.95 35.52 -24.17
CA LYS A 213 18.42 34.69 -25.28
C LYS A 213 18.49 35.48 -26.58
N ASN A 214 17.40 36.18 -26.93
CA ASN A 214 17.33 36.96 -28.17
C ASN A 214 18.38 38.10 -28.16
N GLU A 215 18.54 38.80 -27.04
CA GLU A 215 19.53 39.86 -26.91
C GLU A 215 20.97 39.34 -26.98
N SER A 216 21.27 38.19 -26.39
CA SER A 216 22.58 37.54 -26.51
C SER A 216 22.93 37.23 -27.97
N GLN A 217 21.99 36.63 -28.69
CA GLN A 217 22.14 36.26 -30.11
C GLN A 217 22.23 37.49 -31.02
N GLU A 218 21.45 38.55 -30.76
CA GLU A 218 21.51 39.79 -31.53
C GLU A 218 22.83 40.54 -31.31
N ASN A 219 23.34 40.58 -30.08
CA ASN A 219 24.67 41.13 -29.82
C ASN A 219 25.78 40.32 -30.50
N TRP A 220 25.66 38.98 -30.52
CA TRP A 220 26.58 38.12 -31.26
C TRP A 220 26.56 38.43 -32.76
N LYS A 221 25.38 38.56 -33.36
CA LYS A 221 25.22 38.92 -34.77
C LYS A 221 25.84 40.29 -35.10
N LYS A 222 25.60 41.30 -34.27
CA LYS A 222 26.24 42.62 -34.40
C LYS A 222 27.75 42.52 -34.29
N ASN A 223 28.27 41.69 -33.40
CA ASN A 223 29.70 41.46 -33.27
C ASN A 223 30.33 40.94 -34.58
N VAL A 224 29.69 39.96 -35.22
CA VAL A 224 30.12 39.42 -36.52
C VAL A 224 30.15 40.51 -37.60
N GLU A 225 29.16 41.42 -37.61
CA GLU A 225 29.13 42.56 -38.54
C GLU A 225 30.27 43.56 -38.29
N TYR A 226 30.56 43.88 -37.03
CA TYR A 226 31.71 44.73 -36.67
C TYR A 226 33.04 44.05 -37.00
N MET A 227 33.15 42.74 -36.81
CA MET A 227 34.34 41.97 -37.17
C MET A 227 34.58 41.97 -38.68
N LYS A 228 33.51 41.86 -39.49
CA LYS A 228 33.58 42.01 -40.96
C LYS A 228 34.05 43.41 -41.36
N THR A 229 33.58 44.44 -40.65
CA THR A 229 34.03 45.83 -40.86
C THR A 229 35.51 46.01 -40.51
N LEU A 230 35.97 45.41 -39.42
CA LEU A 230 37.39 45.41 -39.02
C LEU A 230 38.25 44.68 -40.07
N GLN A 231 37.77 43.54 -40.59
CA GLN A 231 38.44 42.78 -41.64
C GLN A 231 38.57 43.57 -42.95
N GLY A 232 37.57 44.36 -43.32
CA GLY A 232 37.66 45.28 -44.46
C GLY A 232 38.75 46.36 -44.31
N ASN A 233 39.09 46.72 -43.07
CA ASN A 233 40.15 47.69 -42.73
C ASN A 233 41.53 47.04 -42.51
N LYS A 234 41.68 45.72 -42.75
CA LYS A 234 42.92 44.96 -42.46
C LYS A 234 44.18 45.58 -43.08
N LYS A 235 44.08 46.19 -44.27
CA LYS A 235 45.21 46.84 -44.96
C LYS A 235 45.77 48.07 -44.23
N ASN A 236 44.97 48.69 -43.38
CA ASN A 236 45.34 49.92 -42.65
C ASN A 236 45.87 49.61 -41.24
N LEU A 237 45.93 48.34 -40.85
CA LEU A 237 46.45 47.91 -39.55
C LEU A 237 47.98 47.84 -39.57
N SER A 238 48.61 48.32 -38.50
CA SER A 238 50.05 48.09 -38.27
C SER A 238 50.37 46.60 -38.08
N GLY A 239 51.65 46.21 -38.22
CA GLY A 239 52.07 44.81 -38.05
C GLY A 239 51.80 44.24 -36.65
N GLU A 240 51.75 45.07 -35.59
CA GLU A 240 51.34 44.61 -34.26
C GLU A 240 49.81 44.47 -34.17
N GLN A 241 49.05 45.38 -34.76
CA GLN A 241 47.58 45.29 -34.80
C GLN A 241 47.12 44.08 -35.62
N LEU A 242 47.81 43.75 -36.71
CA LEU A 242 47.51 42.59 -37.53
C LEU A 242 47.63 41.28 -36.74
N ARG A 243 48.68 41.14 -35.91
CA ARG A 243 48.85 39.98 -35.03
C ARG A 243 47.75 39.88 -33.96
N ASN A 244 47.31 41.01 -33.42
CA ASN A 244 46.19 41.04 -32.48
C ASN A 244 44.85 40.74 -33.17
N PHE A 245 44.65 41.22 -34.40
CA PHE A 245 43.49 40.91 -35.23
C PHE A 245 43.34 39.40 -35.48
N GLU A 246 44.44 38.72 -35.80
CA GLU A 246 44.43 37.26 -36.01
C GLU A 246 44.06 36.50 -34.73
N LYS A 247 44.59 36.93 -33.58
CA LYS A 247 44.22 36.36 -32.27
C LYS A 247 42.76 36.62 -31.93
N LEU A 248 42.26 37.83 -32.18
CA LEU A 248 40.86 38.20 -32.01
C LEU A 248 39.95 37.31 -32.87
N GLN A 249 40.28 37.16 -34.16
CA GLN A 249 39.52 36.31 -35.08
C GLN A 249 39.51 34.84 -34.61
N GLY A 250 40.66 34.31 -34.18
CA GLY A 250 40.75 32.96 -33.62
C GLY A 250 39.89 32.79 -32.36
N GLY A 251 39.93 33.75 -31.44
CA GLY A 251 39.12 33.73 -30.23
C GLY A 251 37.63 33.77 -30.52
N LEU A 252 37.18 34.61 -31.45
CA LEU A 252 35.77 34.68 -31.87
C LEU A 252 35.29 33.39 -32.55
N ASN A 253 36.14 32.78 -33.39
CA ASN A 253 35.83 31.50 -34.03
C ASN A 253 35.70 30.35 -33.01
N GLN A 254 36.41 30.42 -31.88
CA GLN A 254 36.26 29.48 -30.78
C GLN A 254 35.04 29.80 -29.90
N LEU A 255 34.74 31.07 -29.67
CA LEU A 255 33.65 31.50 -28.79
C LEU A 255 32.28 31.25 -29.40
N GLY A 256 32.12 31.43 -30.72
CA GLY A 256 30.83 31.28 -31.40
C GLY A 256 30.14 29.94 -31.16
N PRO A 257 30.81 28.79 -31.43
CA PRO A 257 30.24 27.48 -31.15
C PRO A 257 29.86 27.28 -29.68
N LEU A 258 30.66 27.81 -28.73
CA LEU A 258 30.34 27.73 -27.31
C LEU A 258 29.06 28.49 -26.98
N MET A 259 28.89 29.70 -27.52
CA MET A 259 27.67 30.49 -27.34
C MET A 259 26.44 29.78 -27.91
N GLU A 260 26.56 29.17 -29.09
CA GLU A 260 25.49 28.38 -29.69
C GLU A 260 25.12 27.17 -28.80
N ASP A 261 26.11 26.44 -28.28
CA ASP A 261 25.89 25.31 -27.40
C ASP A 261 25.25 25.71 -26.07
N ILE A 262 25.68 26.82 -25.45
CA ILE A 262 25.08 27.36 -24.22
C ILE A 262 23.59 27.62 -24.44
N ILE A 263 23.23 28.33 -25.51
CA ILE A 263 21.84 28.66 -25.84
C ILE A 263 21.05 27.39 -26.17
N ARG A 264 21.62 26.46 -26.94
CA ARG A 264 20.99 25.20 -27.35
C ARG A 264 20.68 24.32 -26.13
N ILE A 265 21.67 24.08 -25.28
CA ILE A 265 21.53 23.25 -24.08
C ILE A 265 20.50 23.87 -23.14
N ARG A 266 20.59 25.17 -22.85
CA ARG A 266 19.63 25.84 -21.96
C ARG A 266 18.19 25.81 -22.47
N SER A 267 18.02 25.81 -23.78
CA SER A 267 16.71 25.71 -24.45
C SER A 267 16.18 24.27 -24.54
N GLY A 268 17.03 23.27 -24.30
CA GLY A 268 16.69 21.85 -24.43
C GLY A 268 16.25 21.21 -23.10
N GLU A 269 15.85 19.94 -23.16
CA GLU A 269 15.42 19.18 -21.97
C GLU A 269 16.59 18.85 -21.02
N GLU A 270 17.81 18.76 -21.56
CA GLU A 270 19.04 18.44 -20.84
C GLU A 270 19.67 19.66 -20.14
N TRP A 271 18.97 20.79 -20.07
CA TRP A 271 19.47 21.99 -19.41
C TRP A 271 19.78 21.76 -17.92
N ASN A 272 19.09 20.79 -17.30
CA ASN A 272 19.30 20.31 -15.95
C ASN A 272 19.17 18.77 -15.90
N TRP A 273 20.30 18.08 -15.72
CA TRP A 273 20.32 16.61 -15.79
C TRP A 273 19.51 15.93 -14.69
N ALA A 274 19.54 16.45 -13.46
CA ALA A 274 18.77 15.93 -12.34
C ALA A 274 17.27 15.98 -12.65
N ASN A 275 16.76 17.12 -13.11
CA ASN A 275 15.36 17.26 -13.51
C ASN A 275 14.99 16.35 -14.68
N HIS A 276 15.85 16.28 -15.70
CA HIS A 276 15.64 15.40 -16.84
C HIS A 276 15.57 13.92 -16.42
N TRP A 277 16.46 13.47 -15.54
CA TRP A 277 16.46 12.10 -15.02
C TRP A 277 15.31 11.82 -14.05
N VAL A 278 14.84 12.80 -13.28
CA VAL A 278 13.59 12.65 -12.53
C VAL A 278 12.44 12.37 -13.49
N GLN A 279 12.32 13.13 -14.57
CA GLN A 279 11.22 13.01 -15.54
C GLN A 279 11.29 11.71 -16.35
N THR A 280 12.47 11.29 -16.78
CA THR A 280 12.65 10.17 -17.72
C THR A 280 12.94 8.82 -17.05
N GLN A 281 13.48 8.81 -15.83
CA GLN A 281 13.91 7.60 -15.14
C GLN A 281 13.13 7.39 -13.84
N ALA A 282 13.29 8.27 -12.85
CA ALA A 282 12.73 8.03 -11.51
C ALA A 282 11.20 8.08 -11.45
N ALA A 283 10.56 9.08 -12.07
CA ALA A 283 9.11 9.23 -12.02
C ALA A 283 8.37 8.10 -12.77
N PRO A 284 8.75 7.71 -14.00
CA PRO A 284 8.12 6.59 -14.69
C PRO A 284 8.22 5.26 -13.94
N VAL A 285 9.39 4.97 -13.34
CA VAL A 285 9.58 3.77 -12.50
C VAL A 285 8.64 3.81 -11.30
N ALA A 286 8.59 4.93 -10.58
CA ALA A 286 7.70 5.07 -9.43
C ALA A 286 6.21 4.96 -9.80
N PHE A 287 5.80 5.45 -10.98
CA PHE A 287 4.43 5.28 -11.46
C PHE A 287 4.11 3.82 -11.76
N ARG A 288 5.02 3.06 -12.38
CA ARG A 288 4.82 1.61 -12.59
C ARG A 288 4.68 0.86 -11.26
N ILE A 289 5.51 1.18 -10.26
CA ILE A 289 5.37 0.57 -8.93
C ILE A 289 4.01 0.93 -8.32
N LYS A 290 3.60 2.20 -8.40
CA LYS A 290 2.30 2.66 -7.91
C LYS A 290 1.13 1.92 -8.56
N GLU A 291 1.17 1.73 -9.88
CA GLU A 291 0.14 0.96 -10.62
C GLU A 291 0.07 -0.48 -10.13
N LEU A 292 1.22 -1.16 -10.01
CA LEU A 292 1.28 -2.53 -9.50
C LEU A 292 0.76 -2.66 -8.06
N LEU A 293 1.15 -1.73 -7.17
CA LEU A 293 0.67 -1.68 -5.79
C LEU A 293 -0.83 -1.41 -5.70
N ASN A 294 -1.36 -0.55 -6.57
CA ASN A 294 -2.79 -0.25 -6.63
C ASN A 294 -3.58 -1.48 -7.10
N ASP A 295 -3.12 -2.17 -8.14
CA ASP A 295 -3.76 -3.41 -8.62
C ASP A 295 -3.76 -4.49 -7.53
N MET A 296 -2.64 -4.64 -6.81
CA MET A 296 -2.57 -5.55 -5.66
C MET A 296 -3.57 -5.14 -4.57
N ASN A 297 -3.68 -3.84 -4.26
CA ASN A 297 -4.56 -3.37 -3.21
C ASN A 297 -6.04 -3.58 -3.55
N VAL A 298 -6.46 -3.35 -4.80
CA VAL A 298 -7.82 -3.64 -5.28
C VAL A 298 -8.15 -5.12 -5.11
N ILE A 299 -7.22 -6.01 -5.43
CA ILE A 299 -7.42 -7.46 -5.23
C ILE A 299 -7.50 -7.81 -3.75
N GLN A 300 -6.65 -7.24 -2.90
CA GLN A 300 -6.70 -7.51 -1.46
C GLN A 300 -7.98 -6.98 -0.81
N GLU A 301 -8.49 -5.83 -1.26
CA GLU A 301 -9.77 -5.28 -0.82
C GLU A 301 -10.93 -6.22 -1.19
N GLN A 302 -10.97 -6.69 -2.44
CA GLN A 302 -11.98 -7.67 -2.87
C GLN A 302 -11.88 -8.99 -2.09
N LEU A 303 -10.67 -9.49 -1.83
CA LEU A 303 -10.47 -10.73 -1.05
C LEU A 303 -10.85 -10.53 0.42
N LEU A 304 -10.61 -9.35 0.98
CA LEU A 304 -11.01 -8.99 2.34
C LEU A 304 -12.53 -8.91 2.47
N GLU A 305 -13.22 -8.26 1.52
CA GLU A 305 -14.69 -8.20 1.48
C GLU A 305 -15.29 -9.62 1.41
N ASN A 306 -14.76 -10.47 0.53
CA ASN A 306 -15.19 -11.87 0.43
C ASN A 306 -14.99 -12.65 1.74
N ASP A 307 -13.84 -12.48 2.41
CA ASP A 307 -13.55 -13.13 3.69
C ASP A 307 -14.52 -12.63 4.79
N ILE A 308 -14.85 -11.34 4.82
CA ILE A 308 -15.81 -10.73 5.76
C ILE A 308 -17.24 -11.24 5.51
N ASP A 309 -17.66 -11.27 4.25
CA ASP A 309 -18.98 -11.78 3.87
C ASP A 309 -19.12 -13.28 4.18
N GLU A 310 -18.07 -14.08 3.99
CA GLU A 310 -18.07 -15.49 4.37
C GLU A 310 -18.23 -15.65 5.90
N ILE A 311 -17.48 -14.87 6.71
CA ILE A 311 -17.63 -14.86 8.17
C ILE A 311 -19.06 -14.49 8.57
N SER A 312 -19.62 -13.43 7.98
CA SER A 312 -20.98 -12.96 8.25
C SER A 312 -22.03 -14.04 7.95
N ASN A 313 -21.96 -14.64 6.76
CA ASN A 313 -22.87 -15.71 6.33
C ASN A 313 -22.77 -16.94 7.24
N ARG A 314 -21.56 -17.36 7.60
CA ARG A 314 -21.35 -18.50 8.53
C ARG A 314 -21.85 -18.19 9.93
N THR A 315 -21.70 -16.95 10.40
CA THR A 315 -22.21 -16.49 11.69
C THR A 315 -23.74 -16.54 11.71
N HIS A 316 -24.38 -15.99 10.67
CA HIS A 316 -25.83 -16.04 10.54
C HIS A 316 -26.36 -17.47 10.47
N PHE A 317 -25.72 -18.33 9.66
CA PHE A 317 -26.06 -19.75 9.58
C PHE A 317 -25.94 -20.45 10.95
N LEU A 318 -24.85 -20.22 11.68
CA LEU A 318 -24.66 -20.79 13.02
C LEU A 318 -25.75 -20.35 14.00
N ILE A 319 -26.12 -19.06 14.00
CA ILE A 319 -27.19 -18.54 14.86
C ILE A 319 -28.53 -19.22 14.54
N VAL A 320 -28.92 -19.26 13.25
CA VAL A 320 -30.18 -19.90 12.82
C VAL A 320 -30.19 -21.38 13.19
N LEU A 321 -29.07 -22.09 12.96
CA LEU A 321 -28.91 -23.49 13.32
C LEU A 321 -29.05 -23.72 14.82
N LEU A 322 -28.42 -22.89 15.65
CA LEU A 322 -28.51 -22.99 17.11
C LEU A 322 -29.94 -22.73 17.62
N VAL A 323 -30.63 -21.73 17.06
CA VAL A 323 -32.04 -21.46 17.38
C VAL A 323 -32.92 -22.65 16.99
N ALA A 324 -32.72 -23.23 15.80
CA ALA A 324 -33.46 -24.40 15.35
C ALA A 324 -33.20 -25.63 16.25
N LEU A 325 -31.94 -25.89 16.61
CA LEU A 325 -31.56 -26.98 17.52
C LEU A 325 -32.10 -26.76 18.92
N PHE A 326 -32.16 -25.52 19.41
CA PHE A 326 -32.76 -25.18 20.69
C PHE A 326 -34.25 -25.54 20.72
N PHE A 327 -35.03 -25.10 19.73
CA PHE A 327 -36.46 -25.44 19.65
C PHE A 327 -36.69 -26.95 19.46
N ALA A 328 -35.87 -27.61 18.65
CA ALA A 328 -35.94 -29.06 18.46
C ALA A 328 -35.64 -29.82 19.77
N ALA A 329 -34.60 -29.41 20.50
CA ALA A 329 -34.26 -30.00 21.80
C ALA A 329 -35.36 -29.76 22.84
N ALA A 330 -35.91 -28.55 22.91
CA ALA A 330 -37.01 -28.21 23.81
C ALA A 330 -38.27 -29.06 23.52
N LEU A 331 -38.58 -29.27 22.24
CA LEU A 331 -39.67 -30.15 21.82
C LEU A 331 -39.43 -31.61 22.26
N ILE A 332 -38.24 -32.15 21.99
CA ILE A 332 -37.87 -33.54 22.36
C ILE A 332 -37.92 -33.72 23.88
N ILE A 333 -37.35 -32.79 24.64
CA ILE A 333 -37.36 -32.81 26.11
C ILE A 333 -38.79 -32.70 26.63
N GLY A 334 -39.63 -31.84 26.05
CA GLY A 334 -41.05 -31.71 26.41
C GLY A 334 -41.82 -33.01 26.19
N VAL A 335 -41.65 -33.65 25.02
CA VAL A 335 -42.29 -34.94 24.70
C VAL A 335 -41.81 -36.05 25.65
N LEU A 336 -40.50 -36.14 25.90
CA LEU A 336 -39.93 -37.11 26.84
C LEU A 336 -40.43 -36.85 28.27
N GLY A 337 -40.51 -35.61 28.71
CA GLY A 337 -41.01 -35.22 30.03
C GLY A 337 -42.47 -35.63 30.25
N VAL A 338 -43.33 -35.38 29.26
CA VAL A 338 -44.73 -35.84 29.30
C VAL A 338 -44.81 -37.37 29.32
N SER A 339 -43.99 -38.05 28.52
CA SER A 339 -43.97 -39.52 28.45
C SER A 339 -43.50 -40.16 29.76
N ILE A 340 -42.46 -39.60 30.38
CA ILE A 340 -41.95 -40.03 31.69
C ILE A 340 -43.01 -39.78 32.77
N THR A 341 -43.63 -38.60 32.78
CA THR A 341 -44.68 -38.23 33.76
C THR A 341 -45.85 -39.20 33.70
N ARG A 342 -46.37 -39.50 32.50
CA ARG A 342 -47.49 -40.42 32.30
C ARG A 342 -47.13 -41.89 32.60
N SER A 343 -45.90 -42.30 32.29
CA SER A 343 -45.51 -43.72 32.39
C SER A 343 -44.87 -44.10 33.73
N ILE A 344 -44.53 -43.12 34.58
CA ILE A 344 -43.90 -43.34 35.89
C ILE A 344 -44.65 -42.58 36.99
N SER A 345 -44.70 -41.25 36.92
CA SER A 345 -45.24 -40.40 38.00
C SER A 345 -46.73 -40.65 38.25
N GLU A 346 -47.54 -40.75 37.20
CA GLU A 346 -48.99 -41.01 37.31
C GLU A 346 -49.31 -42.37 37.98
N PRO A 347 -48.74 -43.52 37.55
CA PRO A 347 -48.93 -44.81 38.23
C PRO A 347 -48.51 -44.80 39.70
N ILE A 348 -47.35 -44.20 40.03
CA ILE A 348 -46.87 -44.10 41.42
C ILE A 348 -47.84 -43.27 42.26
N LEU A 349 -48.33 -42.15 41.75
CA LEU A 349 -49.34 -41.33 42.41
C LEU A 349 -50.66 -42.10 42.60
N ASN A 350 -51.07 -42.92 41.64
CA ASN A 350 -52.28 -43.74 41.76
C ASN A 350 -52.15 -44.81 42.84
N VAL A 351 -50.99 -45.48 42.93
CA VAL A 351 -50.68 -46.42 44.03
C VAL A 351 -50.73 -45.70 45.37
N SER A 352 -50.08 -44.54 45.48
CA SER A 352 -50.05 -43.74 46.71
C SER A 352 -51.45 -43.28 47.14
N LYS A 353 -52.27 -42.80 46.20
CA LYS A 353 -53.65 -42.39 46.48
C LYS A 353 -54.51 -43.56 46.93
N LEU A 354 -54.40 -44.72 46.28
CA LEU A 354 -55.18 -45.89 46.68
C LEU A 354 -54.76 -46.40 48.07
N ALA A 355 -53.46 -46.40 48.37
CA ALA A 355 -52.96 -46.74 49.70
C ALA A 355 -53.51 -45.79 50.78
N ASP A 356 -53.53 -44.48 50.52
CA ASP A 356 -54.09 -43.47 51.42
C ASP A 356 -55.62 -43.64 51.62
N GLU A 357 -56.36 -43.89 50.54
CA GLU A 357 -57.80 -44.21 50.58
C GLU A 357 -58.11 -45.47 51.40
N LEU A 358 -57.20 -46.46 51.43
CA LEU A 358 -57.34 -47.69 52.19
C LEU A 358 -57.11 -47.48 53.69
N VAL A 359 -56.12 -46.67 54.07
CA VAL A 359 -55.85 -46.30 55.48
C VAL A 359 -57.06 -45.57 56.08
N HIS A 360 -57.71 -44.70 55.31
CA HIS A 360 -58.89 -43.95 55.74
C HIS A 360 -60.22 -44.71 55.56
N GLY A 361 -60.18 -45.99 55.16
CA GLY A 361 -61.36 -46.88 55.15
C GLY A 361 -62.31 -46.73 53.96
N ASN A 362 -61.99 -45.89 52.96
CA ASN A 362 -62.95 -45.43 51.96
C ASN A 362 -63.09 -46.31 50.70
N SER A 363 -62.15 -47.22 50.38
CA SER A 363 -62.20 -47.93 49.08
C SER A 363 -61.49 -49.29 49.08
N ARG A 364 -62.14 -50.33 49.64
CA ARG A 364 -61.58 -51.70 49.61
C ARG A 364 -61.71 -52.43 48.26
N LYS A 365 -62.70 -52.08 47.42
CA LYS A 365 -63.02 -52.78 46.15
C LYS A 365 -62.26 -52.27 44.92
N LYS A 366 -61.58 -51.12 45.02
CA LYS A 366 -60.84 -50.53 43.92
C LYS A 366 -59.55 -51.33 43.71
N ARG A 367 -59.16 -51.51 42.44
CA ARG A 367 -57.92 -52.18 42.03
C ARG A 367 -57.12 -51.24 41.15
N LEU A 368 -55.80 -51.34 41.22
CA LEU A 368 -54.90 -50.60 40.35
C LEU A 368 -54.95 -51.20 38.94
N PRO A 369 -54.99 -50.37 37.88
CA PRO A 369 -54.94 -50.89 36.52
C PRO A 369 -53.53 -51.41 36.21
N ILE A 370 -53.41 -52.67 35.78
CA ILE A 370 -52.13 -53.27 35.35
C ILE A 370 -51.89 -52.85 33.90
N GLN A 371 -51.22 -51.70 33.72
CA GLN A 371 -51.10 -51.04 32.42
C GLN A 371 -49.75 -51.26 31.70
N SER A 372 -48.79 -51.91 32.36
CA SER A 372 -47.44 -52.16 31.85
C SER A 372 -46.93 -53.52 32.35
N THR A 373 -45.89 -54.04 31.69
CA THR A 373 -45.20 -55.30 32.07
C THR A 373 -43.90 -55.08 32.87
N ASN A 374 -43.62 -53.83 33.24
CA ASN A 374 -42.40 -53.43 33.96
C ASN A 374 -42.58 -53.45 35.50
N GLU A 375 -41.66 -52.80 36.22
CA GLU A 375 -41.67 -52.76 37.69
C GLU A 375 -42.97 -52.16 38.24
N LEU A 376 -43.55 -51.16 37.57
CA LEU A 376 -44.82 -50.56 37.98
C LEU A 376 -46.01 -51.48 37.72
N GLY A 377 -45.95 -52.28 36.65
CA GLY A 377 -46.94 -53.32 36.37
C GLY A 377 -46.92 -54.43 37.43
N THR A 378 -45.71 -54.86 37.78
CA THR A 378 -45.45 -55.85 38.83
C THR A 378 -45.90 -55.33 40.19
N LEU A 379 -45.63 -54.04 40.49
CA LEU A 379 -46.11 -53.38 41.70
C LEU A 379 -47.64 -53.34 41.77
N SER A 380 -48.30 -52.91 40.69
CA SER A 380 -49.77 -52.91 40.61
C SER A 380 -50.37 -54.31 40.78
N HIS A 381 -49.75 -55.33 40.18
CA HIS A 381 -50.19 -56.72 40.33
C HIS A 381 -50.05 -57.21 41.78
N SER A 382 -48.86 -57.05 42.38
CA SER A 382 -48.58 -57.46 43.76
C SER A 382 -49.44 -56.71 44.78
N PHE A 383 -49.69 -55.42 44.54
CA PHE A 383 -50.56 -54.60 45.39
C PHE A 383 -52.01 -55.06 45.30
N ASN A 384 -52.51 -55.39 44.10
CA ASN A 384 -53.85 -55.96 43.93
C ASN A 384 -53.99 -57.32 44.61
N GLU A 385 -53.00 -58.20 44.50
CA GLU A 385 -53.00 -59.51 45.18
C GLU A 385 -53.05 -59.34 46.70
N LEU A 386 -52.31 -58.37 47.27
CA LEU A 386 -52.40 -58.03 48.68
C LEU A 386 -53.80 -57.55 49.07
N LEU A 387 -54.47 -56.75 48.23
CA LEU A 387 -55.87 -56.34 48.47
C LEU A 387 -56.87 -57.49 48.38
N ASP A 388 -56.65 -58.44 47.46
CA ASP A 388 -57.46 -59.65 47.34
C ASP A 388 -57.34 -60.49 48.62
N ARG A 389 -56.11 -60.74 49.11
CA ARG A 389 -55.88 -61.46 50.38
C ARG A 389 -56.48 -60.75 51.59
N LEU A 390 -56.34 -59.42 51.70
CA LEU A 390 -56.95 -58.64 52.78
C LEU A 390 -58.50 -58.63 52.74
N GLN A 391 -59.10 -58.94 51.60
CA GLN A 391 -60.55 -59.16 51.49
C GLN A 391 -60.92 -60.60 51.85
N GLU A 392 -60.11 -61.58 51.47
CA GLU A 392 -60.30 -63.01 51.76
C GLU A 392 -60.07 -63.37 53.24
N ASP A 393 -59.25 -62.64 53.99
CA ASP A 393 -59.05 -62.84 55.45
C ASP A 393 -60.24 -62.34 56.31
N LYS A 394 -61.36 -61.94 55.69
CA LYS A 394 -62.55 -61.37 56.34
C LYS A 394 -63.84 -62.22 56.41
N PRO A 395 -63.85 -63.55 56.22
CA PRO A 395 -64.85 -64.42 56.84
C PRO A 395 -64.21 -65.09 58.05
N ASN A 396 -64.49 -64.57 59.25
CA ASN A 396 -64.43 -65.24 60.58
C ASN A 396 -64.18 -64.30 61.78
N LEU A 397 -64.46 -63.00 61.65
CA LEU A 397 -64.65 -62.13 62.81
C LEU A 397 -66.12 -61.69 62.88
N LYS A 398 -66.98 -62.67 63.14
CA LYS A 398 -68.25 -62.51 63.82
C LYS A 398 -68.31 -63.61 64.88
N ASP A 399 -68.05 -63.22 66.12
CA ASP A 399 -69.00 -63.39 67.21
C ASP A 399 -68.84 -62.21 68.17
#